data_AF-A0AAI9XRD7-F1
#
_entry.id   AF-A0AAI9XRD7-F1
#
_cell.length_a   1.000
_cell.length_b   1.000
_cell.length_c   1.000
_cell.angle_alpha   90.00
_cell.angle_beta   90.00
_cell.angle_gamma   90.00
#
_symmetry.space_group_name_H-M   'P 1'
#
loop_
_entity.id
_entity.type
_entity.pdbx_description
1 polymer ?
#
loop_
_entity_poly.entity_id
_entity_poly.type
_entity_poly.pdbx_seq_one_letter_code
_entity_poly.pdbx_strand_id
1 'polypeptide(L)'
;MADPSPGTTPLRPPSARIFWIVDNWPSVLGGTVLTHYAHYQYLSRVRSPHPNPVKNARFWALASGGWMLTYLGICTGIAVAQAKVNHYLDPDNRLQYRDS
;
A
#
# COMPACT_ATOMS: atom_id res chain seq x y z
N MET A 1 -9.23 27.03 35.44
CA MET A 1 -9.17 26.77 33.99
C MET A 1 -7.89 26.02 33.74
N ALA A 2 -7.98 24.74 33.38
CA ALA A 2 -6.81 23.92 33.08
C ALA A 2 -6.42 24.14 31.61
N ASP A 3 -5.13 24.39 31.36
CA ASP A 3 -4.56 24.48 30.02
C ASP A 3 -4.75 23.16 29.26
N PRO A 4 -5.08 23.18 27.95
CA PRO A 4 -5.17 21.96 27.16
C PRO A 4 -3.76 21.38 26.98
N SER A 5 -3.53 20.22 27.57
CA SER A 5 -2.26 19.50 27.50
C SER A 5 -1.83 19.32 26.03
N PRO A 6 -0.63 19.77 25.64
CA PRO A 6 -0.14 19.63 24.26
C PRO A 6 -0.03 18.15 23.94
N GLY A 7 -0.93 17.67 23.09
CA GLY A 7 -1.04 16.25 22.70
C GLY A 7 -2.44 15.65 22.86
N THR A 8 -3.45 16.47 23.19
CA THR A 8 -4.88 16.10 23.06
C THR A 8 -5.54 16.66 21.79
N THR A 9 -4.79 17.37 20.94
CA THR A 9 -5.35 17.85 19.66
C THR A 9 -5.67 16.63 18.79
N PRO A 10 -6.95 16.38 18.45
CA PRO A 10 -7.30 15.28 17.57
C PRO A 10 -6.51 15.46 16.27
N LEU A 11 -5.84 14.40 15.78
CA LEU A 11 -5.29 14.45 14.43
C LEU A 11 -6.40 14.87 13.48
N ARG A 12 -6.06 15.73 12.51
CA ARG A 12 -7.01 16.19 11.48
C ARG A 12 -7.74 14.96 10.93
N PRO A 13 -9.09 14.99 10.83
CA PRO A 13 -9.86 13.86 10.35
C PRO A 13 -9.27 13.34 9.03
N PRO A 14 -9.08 12.01 8.87
CA PRO A 14 -8.63 11.43 7.62
C PRO A 14 -9.55 11.88 6.48
N SER A 15 -8.98 12.10 5.29
CA SER A 15 -9.78 12.49 4.13
C SER A 15 -10.71 11.35 3.71
N ALA A 16 -11.81 11.68 3.01
CA ALA A 16 -12.73 10.67 2.47
C ALA A 16 -12.03 9.59 1.62
N ARG A 17 -10.93 9.95 0.96
CA ARG A 17 -10.07 9.00 0.22
C ARG A 17 -9.45 7.95 1.14
N ILE A 18 -8.98 8.34 2.31
CA ILE A 18 -8.33 7.41 3.26
C ILE A 18 -9.37 6.43 3.81
N PHE A 19 -10.55 6.92 4.18
CA PHE A 19 -11.66 6.05 4.58
C PHE A 19 -12.04 5.06 3.47
N TRP A 20 -12.19 5.54 2.24
CA TRP A 20 -12.47 4.67 1.10
C TRP A 20 -11.41 3.57 0.91
N ILE A 21 -10.12 3.91 1.06
CA ILE A 21 -9.04 2.90 0.98
C ILE A 21 -9.19 1.86 2.07
N VAL A 22 -9.49 2.26 3.32
CA VAL A 22 -9.68 1.33 4.45
C VAL A 22 -10.92 0.46 4.25
N ASP A 23 -11.98 0.96 3.63
CA ASP A 23 -13.19 0.17 3.40
C ASP A 23 -13.04 -0.78 2.20
N ASN A 24 -12.16 -0.47 1.25
CA ASN A 24 -12.05 -1.18 -0.04
C ASN A 24 -10.68 -1.82 -0.29
N TRP A 25 -9.80 -1.90 0.72
CA TRP A 25 -8.45 -2.45 0.56
C TRP A 25 -8.41 -3.87 -0.02
N PRO A 26 -9.37 -4.80 0.25
CA PRO A 26 -9.34 -6.13 -0.36
C PRO A 26 -9.52 -6.03 -1.88
N SER A 27 -10.38 -5.12 -2.35
CA SER A 27 -10.60 -4.86 -3.78
C SER A 27 -9.38 -4.23 -4.44
N VAL A 28 -8.68 -3.33 -3.74
CA VAL A 28 -7.42 -2.74 -4.23
C VAL A 28 -6.36 -3.84 -4.42
N LEU A 29 -6.19 -4.74 -3.45
CA LEU A 29 -5.27 -5.88 -3.59
C LEU A 29 -5.72 -6.84 -4.68
N GLY A 30 -6.99 -7.21 -4.72
CA GLY A 30 -7.55 -8.10 -5.75
C GLY A 30 -7.34 -7.56 -7.16
N GLY A 31 -7.64 -6.27 -7.39
CA GLY A 31 -7.40 -5.60 -8.66
C GLY A 31 -5.91 -5.56 -9.05
N THR A 32 -5.03 -5.39 -8.07
CA THR A 32 -3.58 -5.43 -8.29
C THR A 32 -3.12 -6.81 -8.75
N VAL A 33 -3.62 -7.89 -8.11
CA VAL A 33 -3.32 -9.28 -8.49
C VAL A 33 -3.80 -9.58 -9.91
N LEU A 34 -5.03 -9.17 -10.25
CA LEU A 34 -5.57 -9.34 -11.60
C LEU A 34 -4.75 -8.57 -12.64
N THR A 35 -4.37 -7.32 -12.33
CA THR A 35 -3.54 -6.50 -13.24
C THR A 35 -2.15 -7.10 -13.42
N HIS A 36 -1.54 -7.61 -12.35
CA HIS A 36 -0.27 -8.32 -12.38
C HIS A 36 -0.34 -9.53 -13.31
N TYR A 37 -1.35 -10.38 -13.13
CA TYR A 37 -1.57 -11.54 -13.99
C TYR A 37 -1.79 -11.14 -15.46
N ALA A 38 -2.66 -10.17 -15.71
CA ALA A 38 -2.93 -9.68 -17.06
C ALA A 38 -1.69 -9.11 -17.74
N HIS A 39 -0.83 -8.42 -16.99
CA HIS A 39 0.43 -7.89 -17.51
C HIS A 39 1.40 -9.02 -17.93
N TYR A 40 1.54 -10.08 -17.14
CA TYR A 40 2.39 -11.22 -17.55
C TYR A 40 1.82 -11.99 -18.74
N GLN A 41 0.49 -12.16 -18.78
CA GLN A 41 -0.19 -12.73 -19.94
C GLN A 41 0.09 -11.90 -21.20
N TYR A 42 -0.03 -10.57 -21.11
CA TYR A 42 0.29 -9.66 -22.21
C TYR A 42 1.76 -9.77 -22.64
N LEU A 43 2.70 -9.71 -21.70
CA LEU A 43 4.13 -9.81 -22.00
C LEU A 43 4.48 -11.15 -22.66
N SER A 44 3.88 -12.25 -22.19
CA SER A 44 4.12 -13.58 -22.78
C SER A 44 3.63 -13.70 -24.23
N ARG A 45 2.61 -12.92 -24.62
CA ARG A 45 2.04 -12.93 -25.98
C ARG A 45 2.76 -11.99 -26.93
N VAL A 46 3.15 -10.81 -26.45
CA VAL A 46 3.69 -9.74 -27.31
C VAL A 46 5.22 -9.77 -27.38
N ARG A 47 5.90 -10.29 -26.35
CA ARG A 47 7.35 -10.27 -26.29
C ARG A 47 7.93 -11.53 -26.93
N SER A 48 8.67 -11.35 -28.02
CA SER A 48 9.54 -12.40 -28.55
C SER A 48 10.73 -12.64 -27.60
N PRO A 49 11.06 -13.91 -27.28
CA PRO A 49 12.22 -14.23 -26.45
C PRO A 49 13.52 -13.70 -27.07
N HIS A 50 14.37 -13.09 -26.26
CA HIS A 50 15.70 -12.68 -26.72
C HIS A 50 16.60 -13.93 -26.84
N PRO A 51 17.38 -14.09 -27.93
CA PRO A 51 18.20 -15.30 -28.16
C PRO A 51 19.26 -15.54 -27.08
N ASN A 52 19.80 -14.47 -26.49
CA ASN A 52 20.63 -14.57 -25.29
C ASN A 52 19.78 -14.85 -24.03
N PRO A 53 19.96 -16.02 -23.36
CA PRO A 53 19.14 -16.42 -22.21
C PRO A 53 19.35 -15.51 -20.99
N VAL A 54 20.55 -14.96 -20.78
CA VAL A 54 20.85 -14.05 -19.67
C VAL A 54 20.09 -12.73 -19.83
N LYS A 55 20.03 -12.20 -21.05
CA LYS A 55 19.23 -10.98 -21.33
C LYS A 55 17.74 -11.23 -21.13
N ASN A 56 17.25 -12.42 -21.47
CA ASN A 56 15.86 -12.79 -21.23
C ASN A 56 15.55 -12.89 -19.73
N ALA A 57 16.42 -13.57 -18.97
CA ALA A 57 16.30 -13.70 -17.51
C ALA A 57 16.33 -12.34 -16.79
N ARG A 58 17.25 -11.44 -17.18
CA ARG A 58 17.33 -10.08 -16.62
C ARG A 58 16.04 -9.29 -16.83
N PHE A 59 15.42 -9.40 -17.99
CA PHE A 59 14.12 -8.76 -18.23
C PHE A 59 13.06 -9.27 -17.25
N TRP A 60 12.91 -10.60 -17.13
CA TRP A 60 11.89 -11.17 -16.26
C TRP A 60 12.16 -10.86 -14.78
N ALA A 61 13.43 -10.81 -14.38
CA ALA A 61 13.83 -10.35 -13.05
C ALA A 61 13.43 -8.88 -12.80
N LEU A 62 13.67 -7.98 -13.77
CA LEU A 62 13.28 -6.58 -13.67
C LEU A 62 11.75 -6.40 -13.66
N ALA A 63 11.03 -7.11 -14.52
CA ALA A 63 9.57 -7.09 -14.55
C ALA A 63 8.99 -7.56 -13.22
N SER A 64 9.52 -8.65 -12.66
CA SER A 64 9.09 -9.20 -11.37
C SER A 64 9.47 -8.28 -10.21
N GLY A 65 10.66 -7.69 -10.24
CA GLY A 65 11.11 -6.71 -9.25
C GLY A 65 10.24 -5.45 -9.23
N GLY A 66 9.85 -4.94 -10.41
CA GLY A 66 8.95 -3.79 -10.51
C GLY A 66 7.57 -4.07 -9.91
N TRP A 67 7.04 -5.27 -10.13
CA TRP A 67 5.80 -5.69 -9.46
C TRP A 67 5.96 -5.82 -7.95
N MET A 68 7.04 -6.43 -7.47
CA MET A 68 7.31 -6.54 -6.03
C MET A 68 7.29 -5.17 -5.33
N LEU A 69 7.98 -4.18 -5.90
CA LEU A 69 7.98 -2.81 -5.37
C LEU A 69 6.58 -2.19 -5.39
N THR A 70 5.81 -2.45 -6.45
CA THR A 70 4.43 -1.98 -6.56
C THR A 70 3.54 -2.56 -5.47
N TYR A 71 3.62 -3.88 -5.22
CA TYR A 71 2.89 -4.53 -4.12
C TYR A 71 3.26 -3.95 -2.76
N LEU A 72 4.56 -3.78 -2.51
CA LEU A 72 5.04 -3.22 -1.25
C LEU A 72 4.48 -1.80 -1.05
N GLY A 73 4.47 -0.98 -2.09
CA GLY A 73 3.90 0.37 -2.04
C GLY A 73 2.39 0.36 -1.73
N ILE A 74 1.63 -0.55 -2.35
CA ILE A 74 0.18 -0.68 -2.13
C ILE A 74 -0.11 -1.15 -0.71
N CYS A 75 0.56 -2.21 -0.24
CA CYS A 75 0.42 -2.71 1.14
C CYS A 75 0.79 -1.62 2.15
N THR A 76 1.87 -0.88 1.92
CA THR A 76 2.28 0.25 2.78
C THR A 76 1.22 1.34 2.81
N GLY A 77 0.68 1.72 1.65
CA GLY A 77 -0.38 2.73 1.55
C GLY A 77 -1.66 2.32 2.30
N ILE A 78 -2.06 1.05 2.19
CA ILE A 78 -3.20 0.48 2.94
C ILE A 78 -2.92 0.51 4.44
N ALA A 79 -1.76 0.02 4.87
CA ALA A 79 -1.39 -0.01 6.29
C ALA A 79 -1.36 1.40 6.91
N VAL A 80 -0.82 2.39 6.18
CA VAL A 80 -0.83 3.80 6.62
C VAL A 80 -2.26 4.35 6.69
N ALA A 81 -3.13 4.00 5.73
CA ALA A 81 -4.52 4.40 5.75
C ALA A 81 -5.27 3.83 6.97
N GLN A 82 -5.08 2.53 7.24
CA GLN A 82 -5.62 1.85 8.41
C GLN A 82 -5.11 2.47 9.71
N ALA A 83 -3.80 2.73 9.82
CA ALA A 83 -3.21 3.37 10.99
C ALA A 83 -3.80 4.77 11.25
N LYS A 84 -3.98 5.57 10.18
CA LYS A 84 -4.59 6.92 10.30
C LYS A 84 -6.04 6.87 10.74
N VAL A 85 -6.83 5.94 10.22
CA VAL A 85 -8.24 5.77 10.60
C VAL A 85 -8.34 5.24 12.03
N ASN A 86 -7.57 4.22 12.39
CA ASN A 86 -7.56 3.66 13.74
C ASN A 86 -7.15 4.71 14.78
N HIS A 87 -6.09 5.49 14.53
CA HIS A 87 -5.68 6.56 15.44
C HIS A 87 -6.73 7.68 15.58
N TYR A 88 -7.52 7.95 14.53
CA TYR A 88 -8.61 8.92 14.59
C TYR A 88 -9.80 8.39 15.39
N LEU A 89 -10.19 7.14 15.16
CA LEU A 89 -11.37 6.49 15.75
C LEU A 89 -11.17 6.00 17.18
N ASP A 90 -9.94 5.64 17.56
CA ASP A 90 -9.61 5.12 18.89
C ASP A 90 -8.82 6.17 19.70
N PRO A 91 -9.47 6.88 20.64
CA PRO A 91 -8.82 7.88 21.48
C PRO A 91 -7.81 7.29 22.47
N ASP A 92 -7.90 6.00 22.83
CA ASP A 92 -7.01 5.35 23.81
C ASP A 92 -5.66 4.92 23.19
N ASN A 93 -5.63 4.70 21.87
CA ASN A 93 -4.41 4.43 21.11
C ASN A 93 -3.47 5.65 20.97
N ARG A 94 -3.92 6.86 21.35
CA ARG A 94 -3.13 8.09 21.28
C ARG A 94 -2.00 8.14 22.31
N LEU A 95 -2.13 7.39 23.39
CA LEU A 95 -1.18 7.37 24.51
C LEU A 95 -0.21 6.17 24.47
N GLN A 96 -0.47 5.15 23.64
CA GLN A 96 0.38 3.93 23.58
C GLN A 96 1.81 4.16 23.05
N TYR A 97 2.09 5.33 22.46
CA TYR A 97 3.43 5.74 22.01
C TYR A 97 4.09 6.78 22.93
N ARG A 98 3.49 7.08 24.09
CA ARG A 98 3.98 8.10 25.03
C ARG A 98 4.74 7.55 26.25
N ASP A 99 4.57 6.26 26.55
CA ASP A 99 5.13 5.62 27.76
C ASP A 99 6.29 4.64 27.47
N SER A 100 7.13 4.95 26.48
CA SER A 100 8.42 4.27 26.25
C SER A 100 9.59 5.22 26.47
#